data_AF-A0A1Z3NCQ5-F1
#
_entry.id   AF-A0A1Z3NCQ5-F1
#
_cell.length_a   1.000
_cell.length_b   1.000
_cell.length_c   1.000
_cell.angle_alpha   90.00
_cell.angle_beta   90.00
_cell.angle_gamma   90.00
#
_symmetry.space_group_name_H-M   'P 1'
#
loop_
_entity.id
_entity.type
_entity.pdbx_description
1 polymer ?
#
loop_
_entity_poly.entity_id
_entity_poly.type
_entity_poly.pdbx_seq_one_letter_code
_entity_poly.pdbx_strand_id
1 'polypeptide(L)'
;MNATTSDTTFKNKEIILMGALALIAMALTVVAVVPSLRGKVKDAFLSSERKIVAKVDGTLGPDGPKVVVLKIQSRNSLNLEVYDAAAEGLTLMARLPLYETRDGFVLVQGNATNLALTDVDKDGTFEIVAPTYDEQMVPRLNIFRYNPHTKSFDRATAPEGFEP
;
A
#
# COMPACT_ATOMS: atom_id res chain seq x y z
N MET A 1 30.45 -18.73 63.96
CA MET A 1 30.67 -18.31 62.56
C MET A 1 29.95 -19.31 61.68
N ASN A 2 28.74 -19.01 61.22
CA ASN A 2 27.97 -19.90 60.36
C ASN A 2 28.20 -19.50 58.91
N ALA A 3 28.97 -20.31 58.18
CA ALA A 3 29.05 -20.23 56.74
C ALA A 3 27.85 -21.01 56.17
N THR A 4 26.83 -20.29 55.71
CA THR A 4 25.75 -20.85 54.91
C THR A 4 26.27 -21.08 53.50
N THR A 5 26.60 -22.33 53.18
CA THR A 5 26.95 -22.74 51.82
C THR A 5 25.69 -22.69 50.95
N SER A 6 25.69 -21.82 49.95
CA SER A 6 24.62 -21.69 48.96
C SER A 6 24.65 -22.91 48.03
N ASP A 7 23.71 -23.84 48.20
CA ASP A 7 23.48 -24.94 47.24
C ASP A 7 22.77 -24.38 46.01
N THR A 8 23.51 -23.78 45.07
CA THR A 8 23.00 -23.37 43.76
C THR A 8 23.26 -24.47 42.74
N THR A 9 22.59 -25.61 42.91
CA THR A 9 22.55 -26.65 41.86
C THR A 9 21.36 -26.36 40.95
N PHE A 10 21.61 -25.91 39.72
CA PHE A 10 20.57 -25.66 38.73
C PHE A 10 19.75 -26.93 38.49
N LYS A 11 18.41 -26.80 38.49
CA LYS A 11 17.54 -27.95 38.24
C LYS A 11 17.67 -28.38 36.78
N ASN A 12 17.53 -29.67 36.48
CA ASN A 12 17.62 -30.21 35.11
C ASN A 12 16.73 -29.44 34.10
N LYS A 13 15.56 -28.96 34.54
CA LYS A 13 14.66 -28.13 33.70
C LYS A 13 15.26 -26.77 33.33
N GLU A 14 15.99 -26.14 34.24
CA GLU A 14 16.67 -24.85 34.02
C GLU A 14 17.86 -25.02 33.07
N ILE A 15 18.62 -26.12 33.20
CA ILE A 15 19.72 -26.46 32.30
C ILE A 15 19.18 -26.70 30.87
N ILE A 16 18.08 -27.44 30.74
CA ILE A 16 17.42 -27.66 29.44
C ILE A 16 16.92 -26.34 28.84
N LEU A 17 16.31 -25.47 29.65
CA LEU A 17 15.82 -24.17 29.20
C LEU A 17 16.98 -23.26 28.76
N MET A 18 18.07 -23.20 29.51
CA MET A 18 19.26 -22.44 29.16
C MET A 18 19.90 -22.95 27.85
N GLY A 19 19.97 -24.28 27.68
CA GLY A 19 20.42 -24.89 26.44
C GLY A 19 19.55 -24.52 25.24
N ALA A 20 18.23 -24.55 25.40
CA ALA A 20 17.29 -24.15 24.35
C ALA A 20 17.43 -22.67 23.99
N LEU A 21 17.55 -21.79 24.98
CA LEU A 21 17.76 -20.36 24.76
C LEU A 21 19.09 -20.07 24.06
N ALA A 22 20.17 -20.76 24.43
CA ALA A 22 21.47 -20.64 23.79
C ALA A 22 21.41 -21.06 22.31
N LEU A 23 20.68 -22.14 21.99
CA LEU A 23 20.47 -22.57 20.60
C LEU A 23 19.66 -21.56 19.79
N ILE A 24 18.61 -21.00 20.37
CA ILE A 24 17.81 -19.94 19.72
C ILE A 24 18.66 -18.70 19.47
N ALA A 25 19.45 -18.26 20.46
CA ALA A 25 20.35 -17.12 20.32
C ALA A 25 21.39 -17.35 19.21
N MET A 26 21.95 -18.56 19.14
CA MET A 26 22.90 -18.94 18.09
C MET A 26 22.25 -18.95 16.70
N ALA A 27 21.02 -19.43 16.57
CA ALA A 27 20.29 -19.38 15.31
C ALA A 27 20.00 -17.94 14.88
N LEU A 28 19.61 -17.07 15.82
CA LEU A 28 19.37 -15.65 15.56
C LEU A 28 20.65 -14.90 15.14
N THR A 29 21.80 -15.19 15.75
CA THR A 29 23.07 -14.57 15.35
C THR A 29 23.51 -15.01 13.95
N VAL A 30 23.32 -16.27 13.58
CA VAL A 30 23.57 -16.76 12.22
C VAL A 30 22.70 -16.02 11.20
N VAL A 31 21.40 -15.86 11.47
CA VAL A 31 20.49 -15.08 10.61
C VAL A 31 20.93 -13.62 10.51
N ALA A 32 21.43 -13.01 11.59
CA ALA A 32 21.87 -11.62 11.60
C ALA A 32 23.18 -11.39 10.82
N VAL A 33 24.12 -12.32 10.90
CA VAL A 33 25.46 -12.19 10.29
C VAL A 33 25.45 -12.56 8.81
N VAL A 34 24.63 -13.52 8.38
CA VAL A 34 24.61 -14.00 6.99
C VAL A 34 23.65 -13.13 6.15
N PRO A 35 24.15 -12.28 5.22
CA PRO A 35 23.31 -11.32 4.50
C PRO A 35 22.20 -11.96 3.67
N SER A 36 22.46 -13.15 3.10
CA SER A 36 21.48 -13.89 2.29
C SER A 36 20.33 -14.48 3.13
N LEU A 37 20.60 -14.92 4.37
CA LEU A 37 19.57 -15.38 5.30
C LEU A 37 18.78 -14.21 5.88
N ARG A 38 19.47 -13.12 6.21
CA ARG A 38 18.84 -11.85 6.61
C ARG A 38 17.86 -11.35 5.55
N GLY A 39 18.24 -11.39 4.27
CA GLY A 39 17.39 -11.04 3.14
C GLY A 39 16.13 -11.90 3.09
N LYS A 40 16.27 -13.23 3.12
CA LYS A 40 15.12 -14.16 3.09
C LYS A 40 14.16 -14.02 4.26
N VAL A 41 14.67 -13.81 5.47
CA VAL A 41 13.83 -13.57 6.67
C VAL A 41 13.14 -12.21 6.55
N LYS A 42 13.85 -11.17 6.09
CA LYS A 42 13.25 -9.88 5.80
C LYS A 42 12.16 -10.00 4.74
N ASP A 43 12.37 -10.74 3.66
CA ASP A 43 11.36 -10.87 2.60
C ASP A 43 10.15 -11.70 3.08
N ALA A 44 10.38 -12.77 3.84
CA ALA A 44 9.30 -13.59 4.41
C ALA A 44 8.41 -12.80 5.38
N PHE A 45 9.00 -11.98 6.26
CA PHE A 45 8.29 -11.26 7.32
C PHE A 45 7.92 -9.81 6.99
N LEU A 46 8.68 -9.13 6.12
CA LEU A 46 8.57 -7.69 5.83
C LEU A 46 8.30 -7.36 4.37
N SER A 47 8.11 -8.34 3.48
CA SER A 47 7.66 -8.05 2.11
C SER A 47 6.19 -7.64 2.09
N SER A 48 5.95 -6.39 2.49
CA SER A 48 4.93 -5.53 1.89
C SER A 48 5.49 -5.05 0.55
N GLU A 49 5.63 -5.98 -0.40
CA GLU A 49 6.07 -5.65 -1.75
C GLU A 49 5.09 -4.63 -2.31
N ARG A 50 5.60 -3.40 -2.47
CA ARG A 50 4.84 -2.29 -3.01
C ARG A 50 5.00 -2.35 -4.51
N LYS A 51 3.94 -2.73 -5.20
CA LYS A 51 3.92 -2.82 -6.66
C LYS A 51 3.06 -1.70 -7.23
N ILE A 52 3.64 -0.86 -8.08
CA ILE A 52 2.88 0.10 -8.88
C ILE A 52 2.21 -0.70 -10.00
N VAL A 53 0.87 -0.72 -10.00
CA VAL A 53 0.07 -1.47 -10.99
C VAL A 53 -0.50 -0.57 -12.09
N ALA A 54 -0.56 0.74 -11.84
CA ALA A 54 -0.94 1.73 -12.84
C ALA A 54 -0.34 3.11 -12.52
N LYS A 55 -0.19 3.93 -13.56
CA LYS A 55 0.20 5.33 -13.47
C LYS A 55 -0.59 6.14 -14.49
N VAL A 56 -1.05 7.32 -14.10
CA VAL A 56 -1.58 8.35 -15.00
C VAL A 56 -1.03 9.71 -14.58
N ASP A 57 -0.84 10.61 -15.54
CA ASP A 57 -0.45 11.98 -15.30
C ASP A 57 -1.30 12.94 -16.13
N GLY A 58 -1.52 14.14 -15.61
CA GLY A 58 -2.39 15.13 -16.25
C GLY A 58 -2.72 16.29 -15.33
N THR A 59 -3.58 17.19 -15.79
CA THR A 59 -4.06 18.35 -15.02
C THR A 59 -5.52 18.11 -14.62
N LEU A 60 -5.88 18.32 -13.35
CA LEU A 60 -7.24 18.10 -12.84
C LEU A 60 -8.19 19.25 -13.19
N GLY A 61 -8.37 19.52 -14.48
CA GLY A 61 -9.15 20.64 -15.02
C GLY A 61 -8.31 21.86 -15.44
N PRO A 62 -8.94 22.91 -16.00
CA PRO A 62 -8.23 24.07 -16.57
C PRO A 62 -7.36 24.83 -15.56
N ASP A 63 -7.85 24.99 -14.32
CA ASP A 63 -7.16 25.66 -13.21
C ASP A 63 -6.68 24.66 -12.13
N GLY A 64 -6.73 23.36 -12.43
CA GLY A 64 -6.36 22.30 -11.51
C GLY A 64 -4.85 22.10 -11.37
N PRO A 65 -4.38 21.43 -10.30
CA PRO A 65 -2.98 21.04 -10.20
C PRO A 65 -2.61 20.02 -11.27
N LYS A 66 -1.36 20.09 -11.73
CA LYS A 66 -0.74 19.02 -12.52
C LYS A 66 -0.35 17.89 -11.58
N VAL A 67 -0.87 16.70 -11.81
CA VAL A 67 -0.69 15.56 -10.92
C VAL A 67 -0.08 14.35 -11.62
N VAL A 68 0.58 13.52 -10.82
CA VAL A 68 0.88 12.12 -11.14
C VAL A 68 0.13 11.27 -10.14
N VAL A 69 -0.70 10.36 -10.63
CA VAL A 69 -1.44 9.40 -9.80
C VAL A 69 -0.88 8.02 -10.01
N LEU A 70 -0.53 7.35 -8.93
CA LEU A 70 -0.05 5.97 -8.91
C LEU A 70 -1.08 5.08 -8.23
N LYS A 71 -1.42 3.95 -8.85
CA LYS A 71 -2.19 2.89 -8.21
C LYS A 71 -1.25 1.81 -7.73
N ILE A 72 -1.37 1.44 -6.46
CA ILE A 72 -0.32 0.74 -5.76
C ILE A 72 -0.90 -0.44 -4.98
N GLN A 73 -0.51 -1.63 -5.41
CA GLN A 73 -0.80 -2.88 -4.74
C GLN A 73 0.25 -3.12 -3.65
N SER A 74 -0.24 -3.38 -2.45
CA SER A 74 0.53 -3.95 -1.34
C SER A 74 -0.12 -5.28 -0.93
N ARG A 75 0.53 -6.04 -0.03
CA ARG A 75 0.12 -7.41 0.35
C ARG A 75 -1.39 -7.58 0.56
N ASN A 76 -2.02 -6.68 1.31
CA ASN A 76 -3.44 -6.73 1.66
C ASN A 76 -4.18 -5.40 1.39
N SER A 77 -3.66 -4.55 0.50
CA SER A 77 -4.30 -3.26 0.21
C SER A 77 -3.99 -2.77 -1.19
N LEU A 78 -4.92 -1.99 -1.72
CA LEU A 78 -4.78 -1.28 -2.97
C LEU A 78 -5.11 0.18 -2.70
N ASN A 79 -4.18 1.08 -3.00
CA ASN A 79 -4.32 2.50 -2.70
C ASN A 79 -3.89 3.33 -3.89
N LEU A 80 -4.37 4.57 -3.96
CA LEU A 80 -3.84 5.58 -4.85
C LEU A 80 -2.89 6.49 -4.08
N GLU A 81 -1.83 6.93 -4.74
CA GLU A 81 -1.00 8.03 -4.28
C GLU A 81 -1.01 9.11 -5.35
N VAL A 82 -1.43 10.31 -4.96
CA VAL A 82 -1.52 11.48 -5.82
C VAL A 82 -0.38 12.41 -5.47
N TYR A 83 0.42 12.75 -6.46
CA TYR A 83 1.56 13.65 -6.33
C TYR A 83 1.31 14.92 -7.13
N ASP A 84 1.67 16.06 -6.55
CA ASP A 84 1.83 17.31 -7.27
C ASP A 84 3.10 17.22 -8.12
N ALA A 85 2.95 17.51 -9.41
CA ALA A 85 4.00 17.46 -10.42
C ALA A 85 4.32 18.85 -11.00
N ALA A 86 3.81 19.93 -10.41
CA ALA A 86 4.12 21.30 -10.80
C ALA A 86 5.41 21.83 -10.14
N ALA A 87 5.80 21.32 -8.98
CA ALA A 87 7.02 21.70 -8.27
C ALA A 87 8.29 21.04 -8.87
N GLU A 88 9.47 21.49 -8.46
CA GLU A 88 10.75 20.78 -8.72
C GLU A 88 10.80 19.45 -7.94
N GLY A 89 9.99 18.48 -8.36
CA GLY A 89 9.85 17.17 -7.71
C GLY A 89 8.40 16.71 -7.60
N LEU A 90 8.23 15.47 -7.16
CA LEU A 90 6.91 14.90 -6.86
C LEU A 90 6.62 15.08 -5.37
N THR A 91 5.65 15.93 -5.04
CA THR A 91 5.20 16.13 -3.65
C THR A 91 3.92 15.34 -3.42
N LEU A 92 3.91 14.44 -2.43
CA LEU A 92 2.71 13.66 -2.13
C LEU A 92 1.59 14.59 -1.63
N MET A 93 0.49 14.65 -2.37
CA MET A 93 -0.72 15.40 -2.00
C MET A 93 -1.67 14.55 -1.16
N ALA A 94 -1.90 13.31 -1.57
CA ALA A 94 -2.88 12.44 -0.93
C ALA A 94 -2.55 10.95 -1.10
N ARG A 95 -2.96 10.16 -0.11
CA ARG A 95 -3.06 8.69 -0.22
C ARG A 95 -4.52 8.30 -0.05
N LEU A 96 -5.11 7.72 -1.09
CA LEU A 96 -6.53 7.40 -1.15
C LEU A 96 -6.71 5.88 -1.06
N PRO A 97 -7.31 5.34 0.01
CA PRO A 97 -7.56 3.91 0.10
C PRO A 97 -8.67 3.49 -0.87
N LEU A 98 -8.45 2.39 -1.59
CA LEU A 98 -9.53 1.70 -2.30
C LEU A 98 -10.17 0.69 -1.37
N TYR A 99 -11.49 0.48 -1.52
CA TYR A 99 -12.22 -0.44 -0.65
C TYR A 99 -11.83 -1.89 -0.91
N GLU A 100 -11.62 -2.21 -2.18
CA GLU A 100 -11.26 -3.55 -2.61
C GLU A 100 -9.76 -3.67 -2.85
N THR A 101 -9.24 -4.89 -2.68
CA THR A 101 -7.81 -5.18 -2.80
C THR A 101 -7.40 -5.71 -4.16
N ARG A 102 -8.37 -6.04 -5.03
CA ARG A 102 -8.14 -6.59 -6.37
C ARG A 102 -8.19 -5.48 -7.41
N ASP A 103 -7.13 -5.38 -8.21
CA ASP A 103 -7.06 -4.46 -9.33
C ASP A 103 -8.16 -4.79 -10.37
N GLY A 104 -8.75 -3.76 -10.95
CA GLY A 104 -9.84 -3.88 -11.92
C GLY A 104 -9.56 -3.07 -13.17
N PHE A 105 -10.10 -3.53 -14.29
CA PHE A 105 -10.00 -2.86 -15.59
C PHE A 105 -11.40 -2.50 -16.06
N VAL A 106 -11.55 -1.29 -16.58
CA VAL A 106 -12.75 -0.85 -17.30
C VAL A 106 -12.34 -0.26 -18.63
N LEU A 107 -13.27 -0.24 -19.58
CA LEU A 107 -13.08 0.56 -20.79
C LEU A 107 -13.18 2.03 -20.37
N VAL A 108 -12.34 2.90 -20.92
CA VAL A 108 -12.49 4.34 -20.85
C VAL A 108 -12.15 4.85 -22.23
N GLN A 109 -13.12 5.47 -22.90
CA GLN A 109 -12.97 5.95 -24.28
C GLN A 109 -12.47 4.86 -25.24
N GLY A 110 -12.95 3.62 -25.06
CA GLY A 110 -12.57 2.47 -25.88
C GLY A 110 -11.24 1.79 -25.52
N ASN A 111 -10.52 2.29 -24.50
CA ASN A 111 -9.28 1.68 -24.03
C ASN A 111 -9.46 1.01 -22.68
N ALA A 112 -9.06 -0.26 -22.56
CA ALA A 112 -9.08 -0.94 -21.26
C ALA A 112 -7.99 -0.33 -20.35
N THR A 113 -8.40 0.23 -19.21
CA THR A 113 -7.51 0.84 -18.23
C THR A 113 -7.92 0.50 -16.80
N ASN A 114 -6.92 0.43 -15.92
CA ASN A 114 -7.09 0.24 -14.48
C ASN A 114 -6.86 1.54 -13.68
N LEU A 115 -6.55 2.65 -14.35
CA LEU A 115 -6.46 3.98 -13.77
C LEU A 115 -6.63 5.05 -14.86
N ALA A 116 -7.50 6.03 -14.65
CA ALA A 116 -7.72 7.11 -15.60
C ALA A 116 -7.94 8.45 -14.90
N LEU A 117 -7.63 9.54 -15.62
CA LEU A 117 -8.18 10.86 -15.37
C LEU A 117 -9.26 11.09 -16.43
N THR A 118 -10.50 11.29 -16.03
CA THR A 118 -11.61 11.51 -16.97
C THR A 118 -12.67 12.39 -16.34
N ASP A 119 -13.35 13.15 -17.18
CA ASP A 119 -14.48 13.98 -16.80
C ASP A 119 -15.73 13.09 -16.77
N VAL A 120 -16.13 12.66 -15.58
CA VAL A 120 -17.21 11.68 -15.36
C VAL A 120 -18.57 12.35 -15.46
N ASP A 121 -18.71 13.58 -14.95
CA ASP A 121 -19.98 14.32 -14.89
C ASP A 121 -20.10 15.44 -15.93
N LYS A 122 -19.09 15.62 -16.79
CA LYS A 122 -19.02 16.58 -17.90
C LYS A 122 -18.96 18.03 -17.42
N ASP A 123 -18.34 18.29 -16.27
CA ASP A 123 -18.18 19.63 -15.71
C ASP A 123 -16.87 20.33 -16.14
N GLY A 124 -16.01 19.63 -16.89
CA GLY A 124 -14.71 20.12 -17.36
C GLY A 124 -13.54 19.89 -16.39
N THR A 125 -13.81 19.35 -15.21
CA THR A 125 -12.82 18.87 -14.25
C THR A 125 -12.58 17.38 -14.50
N PHE A 126 -11.35 16.90 -14.27
CA PHE A 126 -11.08 15.48 -14.34
C PHE A 126 -11.09 14.85 -12.95
N GLU A 127 -11.84 13.75 -12.82
CA GLU A 127 -11.79 12.87 -11.68
C GLU A 127 -10.76 11.77 -11.87
N ILE A 128 -10.22 11.29 -10.75
CA ILE A 128 -9.43 10.07 -10.73
C ILE A 128 -10.38 8.88 -10.69
N VAL A 129 -10.31 8.03 -11.70
CA VAL A 129 -11.11 6.81 -11.81
C VAL A 129 -10.20 5.59 -11.63
N ALA A 130 -10.46 4.81 -10.59
CA ALA A 130 -9.70 3.61 -10.24
C ALA A 130 -10.63 2.42 -10.03
N PRO A 131 -10.86 1.60 -11.07
CA PRO A 131 -11.71 0.42 -10.97
C PRO A 131 -11.08 -0.66 -10.10
N THR A 132 -11.91 -1.43 -9.41
CA THR A 132 -11.49 -2.59 -8.63
C THR A 132 -12.50 -3.72 -8.80
N TYR A 133 -12.14 -4.94 -8.41
CA TYR A 133 -13.11 -6.04 -8.30
C TYR A 133 -13.35 -6.38 -6.83
N ASP A 134 -14.59 -6.60 -6.45
CA ASP A 134 -14.89 -7.17 -5.14
C ASP A 134 -14.58 -8.67 -5.08
N GLU A 135 -14.86 -9.29 -3.93
CA GLU A 135 -14.60 -10.71 -3.71
C GLU A 135 -15.34 -11.62 -4.70
N GLN A 136 -16.51 -11.18 -5.18
CA GLN A 136 -17.36 -11.88 -6.15
C GLN A 136 -17.03 -11.55 -7.62
N MET A 137 -15.91 -10.85 -7.87
CA MET A 137 -15.49 -10.40 -9.21
C MET A 137 -16.46 -9.41 -9.86
N VAL A 138 -17.28 -8.72 -9.07
CA VAL A 138 -18.14 -7.65 -9.57
C VAL A 138 -17.31 -6.36 -9.65
N PRO A 139 -17.31 -5.65 -10.79
CA PRO A 139 -16.56 -4.41 -10.93
C PRO A 139 -17.14 -3.33 -10.01
N ARG A 140 -16.24 -2.61 -9.34
CA ARG A 140 -16.51 -1.45 -8.49
C ARG A 140 -15.71 -0.27 -9.02
N LEU A 141 -16.36 0.88 -9.11
CA LEU A 141 -15.70 2.11 -9.56
C LEU A 141 -15.37 2.98 -8.36
N ASN A 142 -14.09 3.34 -8.20
CA ASN A 142 -13.68 4.35 -7.23
C ASN A 142 -13.42 5.65 -7.99
N ILE A 143 -14.20 6.67 -7.69
CA ILE A 143 -14.07 8.00 -8.30
C ILE A 143 -13.67 8.98 -7.21
N PHE A 144 -12.62 9.76 -7.46
CA PHE A 144 -12.16 10.79 -6.55
C PHE A 144 -12.08 12.14 -7.28
N ARG A 145 -12.78 13.13 -6.73
CA ARG A 145 -12.79 14.50 -7.24
C ARG A 145 -11.90 15.38 -6.38
N TYR A 146 -11.10 16.22 -7.02
CA TYR A 146 -10.29 17.20 -6.32
C TYR A 146 -11.14 18.40 -5.89
N ASN A 147 -10.98 18.81 -4.63
CA ASN A 147 -11.62 19.98 -4.08
C ASN A 147 -10.59 21.12 -3.98
N PRO A 148 -10.69 22.18 -4.81
CA PRO A 148 -9.70 23.24 -4.84
C PRO A 148 -9.69 24.11 -3.57
N HIS A 149 -10.80 24.14 -2.82
CA HIS A 149 -10.89 24.93 -1.59
C HIS A 149 -10.13 24.28 -0.43
N THR A 150 -10.28 22.96 -0.28
CA THR A 150 -9.65 22.19 0.79
C THR A 150 -8.32 21.57 0.38
N LYS A 151 -7.99 21.59 -0.92
CA LYS A 151 -6.84 20.90 -1.53
C LYS A 151 -6.84 19.39 -1.22
N SER A 152 -8.02 18.80 -1.13
CA SER A 152 -8.23 17.38 -0.79
C SER A 152 -8.98 16.65 -1.90
N PHE A 153 -9.14 15.33 -1.73
CA PHE A 153 -9.91 14.50 -2.64
C PHE A 153 -11.14 13.95 -1.94
N ASP A 154 -12.30 14.17 -2.53
CA ASP A 154 -13.58 13.67 -2.06
C ASP A 154 -14.00 12.48 -2.93
N ARG A 155 -14.57 11.45 -2.30
CA ARG A 155 -15.13 10.33 -3.06
C ARG A 155 -16.42 10.77 -3.74
N ALA A 156 -16.52 10.46 -5.03
CA ALA A 156 -17.71 10.71 -5.83
C ALA A 156 -18.39 9.40 -6.24
N THR A 157 -19.67 9.50 -6.58
CA THR A 157 -20.45 8.42 -7.18
C THR A 157 -20.57 8.71 -8.67
N ALA A 158 -20.51 7.67 -9.51
CA ALA A 158 -20.79 7.83 -10.93
C ALA A 158 -22.25 8.31 -11.12
N PRO A 159 -22.51 9.24 -12.05
CA PRO A 159 -23.87 9.59 -12.45
C PRO A 159 -24.64 8.36 -12.95
N GLU A 160 -25.97 8.39 -12.84
CA GLU A 160 -26.82 7.37 -13.46
C GLU A 160 -26.54 7.29 -14.98
N GLY A 161 -26.31 6.08 -15.48
CA GLY A 161 -26.02 5.84 -16.90
C GLY A 161 -24.58 6.13 -17.33
N PHE A 162 -23.64 6.32 -16.39
CA PHE A 162 -22.21 6.32 -16.74
C PHE A 162 -21.81 4.95 -17.28
N GLU A 163 -21.53 4.91 -18.60
CA GLU A 163 -20.91 3.78 -19.26
C GLU A 163 -19.40 4.03 -19.35
N PRO A 164 -18.56 3.22 -18.68
CA PRO A 164 -17.11 3.33 -18.77
C PRO A 164 -16.60 3.02 -20.20
#